data_AF-A0A929M742-F1
#
_entry.id   AF-A0A929M742-F1
#
_cell.length_a   1.000
_cell.length_b   1.000
_cell.length_c   1.000
_cell.angle_alpha   90.00
_cell.angle_beta   90.00
_cell.angle_gamma   90.00
#
_symmetry.space_group_name_H-M   'P 1'
#
loop_
_entity.id
_entity.type
_entity.pdbx_description
1 polymer ?
#
loop_
_entity_poly.entity_id
_entity_poly.type
_entity_poly.pdbx_seq_one_letter_code
_entity_poly.pdbx_strand_id
1 'polypeptide(L)'
;MVSGDEFYLEEIEKLSTHPVISKHLEKLVFVTTDGKIGFYTNGKLKDANGKLQNISKDSMLRIAHCVDLHDKKVWGDYQKYCFENELRQPFKQVFRELYVPTPDELKAKTVSDRYDGHQVQPSKTLALLKGKGWKIDYEEGLKKVFHKEGFQAELYAMADWFSPADIEAPTLSSIKFQHLKTYEPIDFKEINPRLFSEVMRDVDLVVSVAHVGGVDPETSHSTIEMRAVILSETLKLFKIKNVEIKQNNAIIKGELGEYSLHLGSGVVHQVLKGYISILPVHSQHRGKIFLPFVDDDPKTAEIISKALLLAKDSEIQDPTILEQIKR
;
A
#
# COMPACT_ATOMS: atom_id res chain seq x y z
N MET A 1 -0.91 5.63 13.99
CA MET A 1 -1.88 5.36 12.91
C MET A 1 -2.50 3.97 13.06
N VAL A 2 -1.74 2.87 12.90
CA VAL A 2 -2.25 1.49 13.02
C VAL A 2 -2.84 1.21 14.39
N SER A 3 -2.07 1.45 15.45
CA SER A 3 -2.52 1.29 16.85
C SER A 3 -3.69 2.19 17.24
N GLY A 4 -4.01 3.20 16.43
CA GLY A 4 -5.10 4.14 16.70
C GLY A 4 -4.90 5.01 17.94
N ASP A 5 -3.70 5.09 18.52
CA ASP A 5 -3.44 5.83 19.75
C ASP A 5 -3.88 7.30 19.61
N GLU A 6 -4.60 7.76 20.62
CA GLU A 6 -5.21 9.08 20.70
C GLU A 6 -4.41 9.97 21.65
N PHE A 7 -4.30 11.24 21.30
CA PHE A 7 -3.51 12.26 21.99
C PHE A 7 -4.38 13.48 22.26
N TYR A 8 -4.22 14.10 23.42
CA TYR A 8 -4.78 15.41 23.68
C TYR A 8 -4.09 16.48 22.81
N LEU A 9 -4.78 17.59 22.56
CA LEU A 9 -4.22 18.71 21.81
C LEU A 9 -2.91 19.22 22.43
N GLU A 10 -2.86 19.33 23.76
CA GLU A 10 -1.68 19.78 24.50
C GLU A 10 -0.45 18.85 24.29
N GLU A 11 -0.68 17.56 24.13
CA GLU A 11 0.39 16.59 23.85
C GLU A 11 0.94 16.77 22.42
N ILE A 12 0.05 16.99 21.44
CA ILE A 12 0.46 17.29 20.05
C ILE A 12 1.18 18.64 19.97
N GLU A 13 0.71 19.65 20.70
CA GLU A 13 1.39 20.95 20.82
C GLU A 13 2.80 20.78 21.37
N LYS A 14 2.95 20.04 22.47
CA LYS A 14 4.26 19.74 23.07
C LYS A 14 5.18 19.01 22.10
N LEU A 15 4.69 17.96 21.42
CA LEU A 15 5.48 17.21 20.43
C LEU A 15 5.86 18.07 19.21
N SER A 16 5.02 19.05 18.86
CA SER A 16 5.28 19.98 17.75
C SER A 16 6.36 21.03 18.08
N THR A 17 6.74 21.18 19.35
CA THR A 17 7.92 21.99 19.73
C THR A 17 9.24 21.22 19.65
N HIS A 18 9.20 19.89 19.54
CA HIS A 18 10.41 19.07 19.55
C HIS A 18 11.16 19.19 18.20
N PRO A 19 12.49 19.47 18.18
CA PRO A 19 13.22 19.78 16.94
C PRO A 19 13.15 18.71 15.84
N VAL A 20 13.15 17.43 16.21
CA VAL A 20 13.09 16.31 15.26
C VAL A 20 11.65 15.88 14.95
N ILE A 21 10.86 15.58 15.98
CA ILE A 21 9.50 15.05 15.85
C ILE A 21 8.58 16.02 15.08
N SER A 22 8.68 17.33 15.32
CA SER A 22 7.87 18.35 14.64
C SER A 22 7.94 18.26 13.11
N LYS A 23 9.14 18.02 12.55
CA LYS A 23 9.38 17.86 11.11
C LYS A 23 8.74 16.63 10.49
N HIS A 24 8.42 15.64 11.31
CA HIS A 24 7.65 14.48 10.88
C HIS A 24 6.15 14.72 11.07
N LEU A 25 5.73 15.28 12.21
CA LEU A 25 4.31 15.53 12.52
C LEU A 25 3.66 16.53 11.55
N GLU A 26 4.37 17.58 11.13
CA GLU A 26 3.84 18.58 10.17
C GLU A 26 3.46 17.97 8.80
N LYS A 27 4.00 16.79 8.49
CA LYS A 27 3.79 16.07 7.22
C LYS A 27 2.73 14.96 7.30
N LEU A 28 2.17 14.75 8.50
CA LEU A 28 1.19 13.71 8.74
C LEU A 28 -0.21 14.30 8.79
N VAL A 29 -1.17 13.52 8.29
CA VAL A 29 -2.60 13.85 8.38
C VAL A 29 -3.14 13.33 9.70
N PHE A 30 -3.85 14.17 10.44
CA PHE A 30 -4.54 13.82 11.68
C PHE A 30 -6.04 13.73 11.46
N VAL A 31 -6.69 12.96 12.33
CA VAL A 31 -8.13 12.93 12.47
C VAL A 31 -8.50 13.13 13.93
N THR A 32 -9.51 13.95 14.19
CA THR A 32 -10.05 14.17 15.54
C THR A 32 -11.24 13.25 15.81
N THR A 33 -11.56 13.06 17.09
CA THR A 33 -12.75 12.30 17.52
C THR A 33 -14.07 12.91 17.01
N ASP A 34 -14.13 14.23 16.79
CA ASP A 34 -15.27 14.93 16.16
C ASP A 34 -15.24 14.88 14.62
N GLY A 35 -14.29 14.17 14.02
CA GLY A 35 -14.28 13.88 12.60
C GLY A 35 -13.68 14.98 11.70
N LYS A 36 -12.89 15.91 12.21
CA LYS A 36 -12.07 16.78 11.35
C LYS A 36 -10.83 16.04 10.89
N ILE A 37 -10.37 16.33 9.67
CA ILE A 37 -9.14 15.76 9.11
C ILE A 37 -8.27 16.89 8.58
N GLY A 38 -6.96 16.81 8.80
CA GLY A 38 -6.00 17.74 8.21
C GLY A 38 -4.58 17.58 8.74
N PHE A 39 -3.66 18.31 8.14
CA PHE A 39 -2.30 18.48 8.65
C PHE A 39 -2.31 19.39 9.88
N TYR A 40 -1.60 19.02 10.93
CA TYR A 40 -1.51 19.86 12.13
C TYR A 40 -0.68 21.13 11.86
N THR A 41 -1.23 22.29 12.18
CA THR A 41 -0.56 23.59 12.07
C THR A 41 -1.01 24.53 13.19
N ASN A 42 -0.11 24.89 14.10
CA ASN A 42 -0.32 25.89 15.16
C ASN A 42 -1.68 25.75 15.89
N GLY A 43 -1.97 24.57 16.45
CA GLY A 43 -3.21 24.30 17.18
C GLY A 43 -4.46 24.10 16.32
N LYS A 44 -4.32 23.99 15.00
CA LYS A 44 -5.42 23.80 14.04
C LYS A 44 -5.12 22.65 13.08
N LEU A 45 -6.14 22.15 12.40
CA LEU A 45 -5.99 21.24 11.26
C LEU A 45 -6.21 21.97 9.94
N LYS A 46 -5.25 21.88 9.03
CA LYS A 46 -5.35 22.36 7.65
C LYS A 46 -5.76 21.20 6.74
N ASP A 47 -6.93 21.27 6.12
CA ASP A 47 -7.32 20.24 5.16
C ASP A 47 -6.53 20.31 3.84
N ALA A 48 -6.74 19.34 2.94
CA ALA A 48 -6.09 19.29 1.63
C ALA A 48 -6.40 20.49 0.72
N ASN A 49 -7.50 21.21 0.96
CA ASN A 49 -7.86 22.42 0.23
C ASN A 49 -7.30 23.69 0.88
N GLY A 50 -6.57 23.55 1.98
CA GLY A 50 -5.96 24.65 2.72
C GLY A 50 -6.85 25.32 3.75
N LYS A 51 -8.06 24.82 4.00
CA LYS A 51 -8.97 25.38 5.02
C LYS A 51 -8.48 25.01 6.42
N LEU A 52 -8.35 26.02 7.27
CA LEU A 52 -8.02 25.85 8.68
C LEU A 52 -9.27 25.54 9.51
N GLN A 53 -9.17 24.51 10.35
CA GLN A 53 -10.22 24.02 11.23
C GLN A 53 -9.74 24.05 12.68
N ASN A 54 -10.54 24.66 13.57
CA ASN A 54 -10.24 24.65 14.99
C ASN A 54 -10.50 23.25 15.59
N ILE A 55 -9.64 22.85 16.50
CA ILE A 55 -9.76 21.60 17.26
C ILE A 55 -10.55 21.90 18.52
N SER A 56 -11.58 21.09 18.83
CA SER A 56 -12.32 21.24 20.08
C SER A 56 -11.45 20.85 21.26
N LYS A 57 -11.62 21.51 22.43
CA LYS A 57 -10.87 21.17 23.64
C LYS A 57 -11.16 19.75 24.15
N ASP A 58 -12.36 19.25 23.89
CA ASP A 58 -12.78 17.90 24.27
C ASP A 58 -12.44 16.84 23.21
N SER A 59 -11.85 17.25 22.07
CA SER A 59 -11.46 16.33 21.01
C SER A 59 -10.04 15.84 21.19
N MET A 60 -9.86 14.53 21.04
CA MET A 60 -8.53 13.92 20.91
C MET A 60 -8.15 13.79 19.44
N LEU A 61 -6.86 13.70 19.18
CA LEU A 61 -6.27 13.54 17.85
C LEU A 61 -5.59 12.19 17.74
N ARG A 62 -5.65 11.60 16.54
CA ARG A 62 -4.77 10.50 16.16
C ARG A 62 -4.25 10.72 14.75
N ILE A 63 -3.13 10.12 14.43
CA ILE A 63 -2.64 10.07 13.04
C ILE A 63 -3.68 9.28 12.22
N ALA A 64 -4.24 9.92 11.20
CA ALA A 64 -5.27 9.36 10.34
C ALA A 64 -4.77 8.12 9.59
N HIS A 65 -5.61 7.10 9.50
CA HIS A 65 -5.43 5.94 8.65
C HIS A 65 -6.12 6.17 7.30
N CYS A 66 -5.70 5.47 6.24
CA CYS A 66 -6.31 5.61 4.91
C CYS A 66 -7.82 5.31 4.90
N VAL A 67 -8.28 4.40 5.78
CA VAL A 67 -9.71 4.18 6.09
C VAL A 67 -10.44 5.49 6.41
N ASP A 68 -9.89 6.34 7.28
CA ASP A 68 -10.56 7.58 7.69
C ASP A 68 -10.74 8.56 6.52
N LEU A 69 -9.77 8.56 5.60
CA LEU A 69 -9.76 9.39 4.41
C LEU A 69 -10.72 8.84 3.35
N HIS A 70 -10.76 7.52 3.21
CA HIS A 70 -11.67 6.80 2.33
C HIS A 70 -13.13 7.01 2.76
N ASP A 71 -13.43 6.82 4.04
CA ASP A 71 -14.79 6.95 4.59
C ASP A 71 -15.34 8.38 4.41
N LYS A 72 -14.46 9.39 4.50
CA LYS A 72 -14.83 10.79 4.25
C LYS A 72 -14.71 11.22 2.79
N LYS A 73 -14.30 10.32 1.89
CA LYS A 73 -14.15 10.58 0.45
C LYS A 73 -13.17 11.72 0.13
N VAL A 74 -12.16 11.92 0.97
CA VAL A 74 -11.13 12.97 0.81
C VAL A 74 -9.74 12.39 0.50
N TRP A 75 -9.64 11.07 0.35
CA TRP A 75 -8.35 10.40 0.22
C TRP A 75 -7.52 10.89 -0.98
N GLY A 76 -8.15 11.00 -2.14
CA GLY A 76 -7.52 11.55 -3.35
C GLY A 76 -7.05 12.99 -3.19
N ASP A 77 -7.77 13.83 -2.44
CA ASP A 77 -7.39 15.22 -2.21
C ASP A 77 -6.07 15.32 -1.43
N TYR A 78 -5.89 14.49 -0.40
CA TYR A 78 -4.64 14.45 0.37
C TYR A 78 -3.49 13.85 -0.42
N GLN A 79 -3.74 12.84 -1.26
CA GLN A 79 -2.72 12.29 -2.17
C GLN A 79 -2.24 13.36 -3.15
N LYS A 80 -3.18 14.05 -3.80
CA LYS A 80 -2.91 15.17 -4.70
C LYS A 80 -2.13 16.29 -3.99
N TYR A 81 -2.56 16.70 -2.79
CA TYR A 81 -1.85 17.71 -2.00
C TYR A 81 -0.39 17.33 -1.76
N CYS A 82 -0.09 16.07 -1.47
CA CYS A 82 1.28 15.62 -1.23
C CYS A 82 2.15 15.75 -2.49
N PHE A 83 1.59 15.50 -3.67
CA PHE A 83 2.31 15.69 -4.94
C PHE A 83 2.50 17.17 -5.29
N GLU A 84 1.44 17.97 -5.22
CA GLU A 84 1.50 19.40 -5.59
C GLU A 84 2.45 20.20 -4.70
N ASN A 85 2.64 19.77 -3.45
CA ASN A 85 3.52 20.44 -2.49
C ASN A 85 4.87 19.71 -2.30
N GLU A 86 5.17 18.69 -3.13
CA GLU A 86 6.37 17.83 -2.99
C GLU A 86 6.58 17.33 -1.54
N LEU A 87 5.47 17.07 -0.84
CA LEU A 87 5.46 16.69 0.57
C LEU A 87 5.80 15.20 0.70
N ARG A 88 6.93 14.91 1.33
CA ARG A 88 7.41 13.55 1.59
C ARG A 88 7.06 13.08 3.00
N GLN A 89 6.09 12.18 3.11
CA GLN A 89 5.66 11.61 4.40
C GLN A 89 6.72 10.70 5.01
N PRO A 90 6.85 10.63 6.35
CA PRO A 90 7.85 9.77 7.00
C PRO A 90 7.63 8.27 6.76
N PHE A 91 6.42 7.87 6.36
CA PHE A 91 6.04 6.51 5.96
C PHE A 91 4.84 6.58 5.01
N LYS A 92 4.49 5.49 4.34
CA LYS A 92 3.24 5.39 3.56
C LYS A 92 2.01 5.56 4.46
N GLN A 93 1.45 6.78 4.53
CA GLN A 93 0.21 7.11 5.23
C GLN A 93 -0.95 7.31 4.25
N VAL A 94 -0.94 8.40 3.48
CA VAL A 94 -1.99 8.68 2.48
C VAL A 94 -1.78 7.88 1.19
N PHE A 95 -0.62 7.23 1.04
CA PHE A 95 -0.31 6.27 -0.02
C PHE A 95 -0.29 4.84 0.51
N ARG A 96 -0.94 4.60 1.64
CA ARG A 96 -1.08 3.27 2.21
C ARG A 96 -2.20 2.51 1.54
N GLU A 97 -1.88 1.32 1.07
CA GLU A 97 -2.78 0.35 0.48
C GLU A 97 -3.93 0.05 1.46
N LEU A 98 -5.17 0.18 0.97
CA LEU A 98 -6.39 -0.01 1.74
C LEU A 98 -7.01 -1.35 1.35
N TYR A 99 -7.43 -2.12 2.35
CA TYR A 99 -8.18 -3.35 2.12
C TYR A 99 -9.50 -3.24 2.87
N VAL A 100 -10.59 -3.30 2.10
CA VAL A 100 -11.95 -3.40 2.62
C VAL A 100 -12.50 -4.80 2.36
N PRO A 101 -13.47 -5.29 3.14
CA PRO A 101 -14.17 -6.52 2.82
C PRO A 101 -14.80 -6.44 1.43
N THR A 102 -14.52 -7.43 0.60
CA THR A 102 -15.13 -7.62 -0.72
C THR A 102 -16.59 -8.04 -0.58
N PRO A 103 -17.39 -7.92 -1.65
CA PRO A 103 -18.78 -8.39 -1.63
C PRO A 103 -18.93 -9.86 -1.24
N ASP A 104 -17.99 -10.73 -1.64
CA ASP A 104 -18.07 -12.16 -1.32
C ASP A 104 -17.65 -12.45 0.12
N GLU A 105 -16.64 -11.76 0.64
CA GLU A 105 -16.30 -11.77 2.06
C GLU A 105 -17.46 -11.26 2.94
N LEU A 106 -18.19 -10.23 2.50
CA LEU A 106 -19.37 -9.74 3.20
C LEU A 106 -20.55 -10.72 3.18
N LYS A 107 -20.64 -11.59 2.17
CA LYS A 107 -21.62 -12.70 2.13
C LYS A 107 -21.18 -13.86 3.03
N ALA A 108 -19.90 -14.20 3.00
CA ALA A 108 -19.29 -15.23 3.86
C ALA A 108 -19.22 -14.81 5.34
N LYS A 109 -19.24 -13.50 5.59
CA LYS A 109 -19.22 -12.79 6.87
C LYS A 109 -17.94 -12.92 7.69
N THR A 110 -17.40 -14.12 7.82
CA THR A 110 -16.41 -14.45 8.88
C THR A 110 -15.12 -15.07 8.36
N VAL A 111 -15.09 -15.40 7.06
CA VAL A 111 -13.95 -16.06 6.40
C VAL A 111 -13.61 -15.33 5.10
N SER A 112 -12.31 -15.15 4.87
CA SER A 112 -11.76 -14.58 3.65
C SER A 112 -10.85 -15.60 2.99
N ASP A 113 -11.24 -16.05 1.81
CA ASP A 113 -10.46 -16.95 0.95
C ASP A 113 -9.67 -16.15 -0.12
N ARG A 114 -9.48 -14.85 0.13
CA ARG A 114 -8.87 -13.92 -0.84
C ARG A 114 -7.49 -14.35 -1.33
N TYR A 115 -6.76 -15.09 -0.49
CA TYR A 115 -5.42 -15.57 -0.76
C TYR A 115 -5.34 -17.09 -0.87
N ASP A 116 -6.48 -17.76 -1.04
CA ASP A 116 -6.54 -19.21 -1.22
C ASP A 116 -5.74 -19.64 -2.45
N GLY A 117 -5.00 -20.75 -2.32
CA GLY A 117 -4.20 -21.32 -3.41
C GLY A 117 -2.80 -20.72 -3.58
N HIS A 118 -2.43 -19.67 -2.84
CA HIS A 118 -1.08 -19.10 -2.94
C HIS A 118 -0.05 -19.91 -2.15
N GLN A 119 0.88 -20.56 -2.85
CA GLN A 119 2.05 -21.21 -2.23
C GLN A 119 3.10 -20.19 -1.79
N VAL A 120 3.59 -20.33 -0.56
CA VAL A 120 4.55 -19.38 0.04
C VAL A 120 5.73 -20.09 0.72
N GLN A 121 6.90 -19.47 0.69
CA GLN A 121 8.14 -19.94 1.30
C GLN A 121 8.07 -19.74 2.83
N PRO A 122 8.09 -20.81 3.64
CA PRO A 122 7.86 -20.72 5.09
C PRO A 122 8.81 -19.75 5.79
N SER A 123 10.12 -19.89 5.58
CA SER A 123 11.14 -19.07 6.26
C SER A 123 10.97 -17.57 5.99
N LYS A 124 10.61 -17.23 4.74
CA LYS A 124 10.38 -15.85 4.31
C LYS A 124 9.07 -15.31 4.88
N THR A 125 8.00 -16.09 4.85
CA THR A 125 6.71 -15.75 5.48
C THR A 125 6.87 -15.46 6.97
N LEU A 126 7.54 -16.35 7.71
CA LEU A 126 7.78 -16.18 9.14
C LEU A 126 8.61 -14.92 9.43
N ALA A 127 9.64 -14.65 8.64
CA ALA A 127 10.49 -13.47 8.80
C ALA A 127 9.70 -12.16 8.58
N LEU A 128 8.83 -12.12 7.56
CA LEU A 128 7.99 -10.95 7.25
C LEU A 128 6.99 -10.67 8.39
N LEU A 129 6.34 -11.70 8.90
CA LEU A 129 5.24 -11.58 9.85
C LEU A 129 5.70 -11.38 11.30
N LYS A 130 6.89 -11.87 11.68
CA LYS A 130 7.44 -11.73 13.05
C LYS A 130 7.49 -10.28 13.54
N GLY A 131 7.94 -9.35 12.69
CA GLY A 131 8.00 -7.91 13.03
C GLY A 131 6.64 -7.22 13.08
N LYS A 132 5.57 -7.91 12.66
CA LYS A 132 4.20 -7.37 12.55
C LYS A 132 3.27 -7.88 13.65
N GLY A 133 3.81 -8.55 14.67
CA GLY A 133 3.07 -9.05 15.81
C GLY A 133 2.33 -10.37 15.56
N TRP A 134 2.61 -11.03 14.44
CA TRP A 134 2.14 -12.39 14.22
C TRP A 134 3.01 -13.37 15.00
N LYS A 135 2.37 -14.39 15.55
CA LYS A 135 2.96 -15.49 16.27
C LYS A 135 2.61 -16.79 15.58
N ILE A 136 3.49 -17.76 15.76
CA ILE A 136 3.30 -19.12 15.30
C ILE A 136 2.55 -19.87 16.40
N ASP A 137 1.45 -20.50 16.01
CA ASP A 137 0.75 -21.50 16.80
C ASP A 137 0.89 -22.86 16.07
N TYR A 138 1.36 -23.87 16.78
CA TYR A 138 1.74 -25.16 16.21
C TYR A 138 0.54 -26.03 15.83
N GLU A 139 -0.66 -25.73 16.36
CA GLU A 139 -1.89 -26.49 16.06
C GLU A 139 -2.84 -25.70 15.16
N GLU A 140 -2.82 -24.37 15.27
CA GLU A 140 -3.82 -23.49 14.65
C GLU A 140 -3.22 -22.54 13.57
N GLY A 141 -1.90 -22.54 13.37
CA GLY A 141 -1.25 -21.77 12.29
C GLY A 141 -0.75 -20.38 12.72
N LEU A 142 -0.81 -19.39 11.83
CA LEU A 142 -0.26 -18.06 12.12
C LEU A 142 -1.34 -17.14 12.72
N LYS A 143 -1.07 -16.55 13.88
CA LYS A 143 -2.03 -15.72 14.60
C LYS A 143 -1.49 -14.33 14.92
N LYS A 144 -2.36 -13.32 14.85
CA LYS A 144 -2.09 -11.96 15.34
C LYS A 144 -3.14 -11.57 16.36
N VAL A 145 -2.70 -11.33 17.60
CA VAL A 145 -3.58 -11.09 18.74
C VAL A 145 -3.78 -9.59 18.97
N PHE A 146 -5.03 -9.16 19.06
CA PHE A 146 -5.46 -7.80 19.33
C PHE A 146 -6.07 -7.75 20.75
N HIS A 147 -5.20 -7.66 21.76
CA HIS A 147 -5.61 -7.75 23.17
C HIS A 147 -6.57 -6.64 23.60
N LYS A 148 -6.42 -5.41 23.10
CA LYS A 148 -7.29 -4.28 23.46
C LYS A 148 -8.71 -4.49 22.91
N GLU A 149 -8.80 -5.06 21.72
CA GLU A 149 -10.05 -5.28 20.99
C GLU A 149 -10.70 -6.64 21.28
N GLY A 150 -9.98 -7.54 21.95
CA GLY A 150 -10.52 -8.82 22.41
C GLY A 150 -10.66 -9.90 21.31
N PHE A 151 -9.94 -9.77 20.20
CA PHE A 151 -9.95 -10.74 19.11
C PHE A 151 -8.53 -11.10 18.61
N GLN A 152 -8.44 -12.16 17.79
CA GLN A 152 -7.27 -12.52 17.02
C GLN A 152 -7.62 -12.66 15.54
N ALA A 153 -6.65 -12.38 14.67
CA ALA A 153 -6.67 -12.81 13.28
C ALA A 153 -5.85 -14.08 13.12
N GLU A 154 -6.29 -14.99 12.27
CA GLU A 154 -5.68 -16.29 12.03
C GLU A 154 -5.54 -16.51 10.53
N LEU A 155 -4.34 -16.89 10.09
CA LEU A 155 -4.00 -17.21 8.72
C LEU A 155 -3.75 -18.72 8.62
N TYR A 156 -4.65 -19.39 7.91
CA TYR A 156 -4.58 -20.81 7.64
C TYR A 156 -3.78 -21.10 6.37
N ALA A 157 -3.09 -22.24 6.38
CA ALA A 157 -2.46 -22.81 5.19
C ALA A 157 -2.70 -24.33 5.15
N MET A 158 -2.85 -24.87 3.94
CA MET A 158 -2.78 -26.29 3.66
C MET A 158 -1.30 -26.69 3.65
N ALA A 159 -0.95 -27.71 4.43
CA ALA A 159 0.39 -28.18 4.75
C ALA A 159 1.11 -27.46 5.91
N ASP A 160 1.94 -28.24 6.60
CA ASP A 160 2.56 -27.88 7.87
C ASP A 160 3.67 -26.83 7.65
N TRP A 161 3.65 -25.72 8.39
CA TRP A 161 4.68 -24.66 8.35
C TRP A 161 6.10 -25.18 8.67
N PHE A 162 6.20 -26.45 9.07
CA PHE A 162 7.36 -27.14 9.59
C PHE A 162 7.83 -28.34 8.75
N SER A 163 7.15 -28.69 7.65
CA SER A 163 7.75 -29.64 6.70
C SER A 163 9.07 -29.04 6.19
N PRO A 164 10.17 -29.81 6.09
CA PRO A 164 11.37 -29.32 5.41
C PRO A 164 10.91 -28.70 4.08
N ALA A 165 11.32 -27.45 3.82
CA ALA A 165 10.87 -26.71 2.63
C ALA A 165 11.18 -27.42 1.30
N ASP A 166 11.91 -28.53 1.38
CA ASP A 166 12.29 -29.44 0.31
C ASP A 166 11.21 -30.49 -0.04
N ILE A 167 10.05 -30.54 0.64
CA ILE A 167 8.95 -31.49 0.35
C ILE A 167 7.75 -30.81 -0.30
N GLU A 168 7.12 -29.83 0.36
CA GLU A 168 5.97 -29.09 -0.18
C GLU A 168 5.83 -27.71 0.50
N ALA A 169 5.58 -26.66 -0.27
CA ALA A 169 5.38 -25.33 0.28
C ALA A 169 3.94 -25.15 0.78
N PRO A 170 3.72 -24.49 1.94
CA PRO A 170 2.40 -24.23 2.45
C PRO A 170 1.60 -23.38 1.45
N THR A 171 0.38 -23.83 1.20
CA THR A 171 -0.58 -23.13 0.36
C THR A 171 -1.53 -22.37 1.27
N LEU A 172 -1.53 -21.04 1.22
CA LEU A 172 -2.47 -20.24 2.00
C LEU A 172 -3.91 -20.64 1.64
N SER A 173 -4.79 -20.64 2.65
CA SER A 173 -6.22 -20.91 2.43
C SER A 173 -7.09 -19.74 2.85
N SER A 174 -7.34 -19.60 4.15
CA SER A 174 -8.30 -18.64 4.66
C SER A 174 -7.73 -17.73 5.76
N ILE A 175 -8.32 -16.55 5.87
CA ILE A 175 -8.15 -15.64 7.01
C ILE A 175 -9.45 -15.59 7.79
N LYS A 176 -9.35 -15.73 9.12
CA LYS A 176 -10.48 -15.60 10.04
C LYS A 176 -10.14 -14.64 11.16
N PHE A 177 -11.18 -14.04 11.73
CA PHE A 177 -11.09 -13.25 12.94
C PHE A 177 -11.98 -13.88 13.99
N GLN A 178 -11.46 -14.06 15.20
CA GLN A 178 -12.14 -14.80 16.27
C GLN A 178 -11.99 -14.10 17.61
N HIS A 179 -13.00 -14.20 18.46
CA HIS A 179 -12.92 -13.72 19.83
C HIS A 179 -11.87 -14.49 20.64
N LEU A 180 -11.05 -13.79 21.45
CA LEU A 180 -9.97 -14.43 22.21
C LEU A 180 -10.44 -15.42 23.28
N LYS A 181 -11.70 -15.32 23.72
CA LYS A 181 -12.23 -16.14 24.81
C LYS A 181 -13.11 -17.28 24.31
N THR A 182 -13.97 -17.01 23.33
CA THR A 182 -14.95 -17.97 22.83
C THR A 182 -14.49 -18.69 21.56
N TYR A 183 -13.45 -18.18 20.88
CA TYR A 183 -13.00 -18.63 19.56
C TYR A 183 -14.09 -18.55 18.47
N GLU A 184 -15.20 -17.89 18.76
CA GLU A 184 -16.28 -17.70 17.80
C GLU A 184 -15.84 -16.72 16.70
N PRO A 185 -16.11 -17.03 15.43
CA PRO A 185 -15.81 -16.14 14.32
C PRO A 185 -16.57 -14.81 14.42
N ILE A 186 -15.90 -13.71 14.08
CA ILE A 186 -16.44 -12.35 14.11
C ILE A 186 -16.85 -11.92 12.71
N ASP A 187 -18.04 -11.34 12.56
CA ASP A 187 -18.48 -10.76 11.29
C ASP A 187 -17.54 -9.59 10.91
N PHE A 188 -17.08 -9.55 9.66
CA PHE A 188 -16.20 -8.50 9.17
C PHE A 188 -16.75 -7.09 9.34
N LYS A 189 -18.08 -6.92 9.45
CA LYS A 189 -18.72 -5.64 9.76
C LYS A 189 -18.50 -5.16 11.20
N GLU A 190 -18.21 -6.06 12.12
CA GLU A 190 -17.97 -5.75 13.53
C GLU A 190 -16.48 -5.47 13.81
N ILE A 191 -15.61 -5.83 12.87
CA ILE A 191 -14.17 -5.59 12.97
C ILE A 191 -13.87 -4.13 12.64
N ASN A 192 -13.02 -3.50 13.45
CA ASN A 192 -12.49 -2.18 13.13
C ASN A 192 -11.84 -2.19 11.72
N PRO A 193 -12.33 -1.39 10.76
CA PRO A 193 -11.85 -1.46 9.37
C PRO A 193 -10.34 -1.19 9.22
N ARG A 194 -9.74 -0.42 10.16
CA ARG A 194 -8.28 -0.24 10.18
C ARG A 194 -7.57 -1.56 10.44
N LEU A 195 -8.01 -2.31 11.45
CA LEU A 195 -7.37 -3.57 11.83
C LEU A 195 -7.58 -4.65 10.77
N PHE A 196 -8.76 -4.70 10.16
CA PHE A 196 -8.99 -5.55 8.98
C PHE A 196 -8.01 -5.20 7.86
N SER A 197 -7.91 -3.91 7.49
CA SER A 197 -7.00 -3.46 6.43
C SER A 197 -5.55 -3.83 6.71
N GLU A 198 -5.10 -3.71 7.96
CA GLU A 198 -3.73 -4.01 8.37
C GLU A 198 -3.42 -5.51 8.38
N VAL A 199 -4.36 -6.35 8.81
CA VAL A 199 -4.23 -7.81 8.72
C VAL A 199 -4.13 -8.24 7.27
N MET A 200 -5.05 -7.78 6.42
CA MET A 200 -5.04 -8.13 5.00
C MET A 200 -3.76 -7.65 4.31
N ARG A 201 -3.26 -6.47 4.67
CA ARG A 201 -1.98 -5.94 4.19
C ARG A 201 -0.77 -6.78 4.60
N ASP A 202 -0.78 -7.34 5.81
CA ASP A 202 0.30 -8.21 6.27
C ASP A 202 0.34 -9.51 5.45
N VAL A 203 -0.81 -10.12 5.15
CA VAL A 203 -0.90 -11.34 4.33
C VAL A 203 -0.58 -11.05 2.87
N ASP A 204 -1.02 -9.91 2.37
CA ASP A 204 -0.71 -9.46 1.02
C ASP A 204 0.80 -9.32 0.75
N LEU A 205 1.52 -8.78 1.74
CA LEU A 205 2.99 -8.72 1.70
C LEU A 205 3.61 -10.12 1.62
N VAL A 206 3.05 -11.09 2.35
CA VAL A 206 3.50 -12.48 2.29
C VAL A 206 3.27 -13.06 0.90
N VAL A 207 2.10 -12.87 0.30
CA VAL A 207 1.81 -13.36 -1.05
C VAL A 207 2.78 -12.76 -2.07
N SER A 208 3.03 -11.44 -2.03
CA SER A 208 3.92 -10.80 -3.01
C SER A 208 5.40 -11.12 -2.81
N VAL A 209 5.86 -11.21 -1.54
CA VAL A 209 7.29 -11.33 -1.26
C VAL A 209 7.72 -12.78 -1.05
N ALA A 210 6.87 -13.63 -0.49
CA ALA A 210 7.19 -15.00 -0.13
C ALA A 210 6.67 -16.06 -1.12
N HIS A 211 6.09 -15.71 -2.26
CA HIS A 211 5.61 -16.71 -3.22
C HIS A 211 6.68 -17.72 -3.68
N VAL A 212 6.24 -18.94 -3.99
CA VAL A 212 7.05 -20.01 -4.57
C VAL A 212 7.03 -19.93 -6.09
N GLY A 213 8.19 -19.97 -6.75
CA GLY A 213 8.30 -19.90 -8.21
C GLY A 213 9.04 -18.68 -8.75
N GLY A 214 9.51 -17.78 -7.89
CA GLY A 214 10.42 -16.66 -8.25
C GLY A 214 9.80 -15.54 -9.10
N VAL A 215 8.63 -15.79 -9.70
CA VAL A 215 7.80 -14.80 -10.38
C VAL A 215 6.71 -14.38 -9.39
N ASP A 216 6.68 -13.09 -9.04
CA ASP A 216 5.62 -12.48 -8.22
C ASP A 216 4.26 -12.82 -8.87
N PRO A 217 3.37 -13.60 -8.22
CA PRO A 217 2.03 -13.81 -8.70
C PRO A 217 1.42 -12.42 -8.71
N GLU A 218 0.98 -11.97 -9.90
CA GLU A 218 0.68 -10.57 -10.22
C GLU A 218 0.40 -9.71 -8.97
N THR A 219 1.34 -8.79 -8.65
CA THR A 219 1.33 -8.00 -7.42
C THR A 219 -0.09 -7.57 -7.06
N SER A 220 -0.44 -7.63 -5.78
CA SER A 220 -1.81 -7.44 -5.32
C SER A 220 -2.56 -6.23 -5.89
N HIS A 221 -3.88 -6.38 -6.02
CA HIS A 221 -4.77 -5.32 -6.52
C HIS A 221 -4.56 -3.97 -5.82
N SER A 222 -4.48 -3.95 -4.49
CA SER A 222 -4.29 -2.73 -3.71
C SER A 222 -2.93 -2.06 -3.96
N THR A 223 -1.89 -2.85 -4.24
CA THR A 223 -0.57 -2.32 -4.63
C THR A 223 -0.61 -1.74 -6.04
N ILE A 224 -1.27 -2.42 -6.97
CA ILE A 224 -1.50 -1.93 -8.34
C ILE A 224 -2.28 -0.61 -8.32
N GLU A 225 -3.36 -0.53 -7.54
CA GLU A 225 -4.16 0.69 -7.37
C GLU A 225 -3.33 1.85 -6.80
N MET A 226 -2.53 1.58 -5.77
CA MET A 226 -1.64 2.58 -5.18
C MET A 226 -0.60 3.09 -6.20
N ARG A 227 0.00 2.19 -7.00
CA ARG A 227 0.92 2.56 -8.08
C ARG A 227 0.23 3.34 -9.19
N ALA A 228 -1.00 2.99 -9.54
CA ALA A 228 -1.81 3.74 -10.50
C ALA A 228 -2.03 5.19 -10.03
N VAL A 229 -2.36 5.39 -8.75
CA VAL A 229 -2.52 6.73 -8.16
C VAL A 229 -1.22 7.53 -8.25
N ILE A 230 -0.10 6.96 -7.78
CA ILE A 230 1.21 7.61 -7.83
C ILE A 230 1.60 7.97 -9.26
N LEU A 231 1.41 7.04 -10.20
CA LEU A 231 1.69 7.28 -11.62
C LEU A 231 0.80 8.42 -12.16
N SER A 232 -0.51 8.40 -11.89
CA SER A 232 -1.45 9.45 -12.33
C SER A 232 -1.03 10.84 -11.85
N GLU A 233 -0.72 10.99 -10.57
CA GLU A 233 -0.25 12.27 -10.02
C GLU A 233 1.12 12.68 -10.57
N THR A 234 2.01 11.72 -10.80
CA THR A 234 3.31 11.98 -11.44
C THR A 234 3.13 12.47 -12.88
N LEU A 235 2.26 11.85 -13.67
CA LEU A 235 1.98 12.25 -15.04
C LEU A 235 1.44 13.69 -15.10
N LYS A 236 0.56 14.07 -14.16
CA LYS A 236 0.08 15.47 -14.02
C LYS A 236 1.22 16.44 -13.74
N LEU A 237 2.10 16.10 -12.79
CA LEU A 237 3.26 16.92 -12.42
C LEU A 237 4.19 17.18 -13.62
N PHE A 238 4.46 16.13 -14.42
CA PHE A 238 5.29 16.23 -15.63
C PHE A 238 4.52 16.68 -16.89
N LYS A 239 3.23 17.01 -16.76
CA LYS A 239 2.34 17.43 -17.86
C LYS A 239 2.26 16.42 -19.02
N ILE A 240 2.38 15.14 -18.70
CA ILE A 240 2.27 14.02 -19.65
C ILE A 240 0.79 13.69 -19.86
N LYS A 241 0.36 13.65 -21.13
CA LYS A 241 -1.06 13.45 -21.51
C LYS A 241 -1.32 12.21 -22.34
N ASN A 242 -0.25 11.56 -22.82
CA ASN A 242 -0.30 10.40 -23.71
C ASN A 242 -0.21 9.07 -22.94
N VAL A 243 -0.60 9.06 -21.66
CA VAL A 243 -0.66 7.86 -20.82
C VAL A 243 -2.04 7.74 -20.21
N GLU A 244 -2.69 6.59 -20.41
CA GLU A 244 -4.01 6.25 -19.89
C GLU A 244 -3.91 5.00 -19.02
N ILE A 245 -4.38 5.06 -17.78
CA ILE A 245 -4.40 3.89 -16.89
C ILE A 245 -5.68 3.10 -17.13
N LYS A 246 -5.56 1.82 -17.51
CA LYS A 246 -6.66 0.88 -17.71
C LYS A 246 -6.43 -0.38 -16.89
N GLN A 247 -7.29 -0.61 -15.90
CA GLN A 247 -7.20 -1.75 -14.98
C GLN A 247 -5.78 -1.84 -14.37
N ASN A 248 -5.05 -2.91 -14.64
CA ASN A 248 -3.71 -3.17 -14.10
C ASN A 248 -2.58 -2.63 -14.98
N ASN A 249 -2.88 -1.90 -16.07
CA ASN A 249 -1.88 -1.44 -17.04
C ASN A 249 -1.95 0.08 -17.25
N ALA A 250 -0.79 0.67 -17.56
CA ALA A 250 -0.69 1.99 -18.17
C ALA A 250 -0.49 1.82 -19.69
N ILE A 251 -1.43 2.36 -20.47
CA ILE A 251 -1.38 2.40 -21.93
C ILE A 251 -0.72 3.72 -22.34
N ILE A 252 0.40 3.64 -23.05
CA ILE A 252 1.29 4.76 -23.35
C ILE A 252 1.37 4.91 -24.87
N LYS A 253 0.98 6.08 -25.38
CA LYS A 253 1.00 6.42 -26.81
C LYS A 253 2.21 7.31 -27.09
N GLY A 254 3.37 6.69 -27.31
CA GLY A 254 4.58 7.39 -27.73
C GLY A 254 4.56 7.79 -29.21
N GLU A 255 5.62 8.44 -29.66
CA GLU A 255 5.84 8.80 -31.06
C GLU A 255 6.38 7.61 -31.88
N LEU A 256 7.15 6.71 -31.25
CA LEU A 256 7.74 5.53 -31.90
C LEU A 256 6.86 4.28 -31.77
N GLY A 257 5.88 4.28 -30.84
CA GLY A 257 4.98 3.15 -30.66
C GLY A 257 3.91 3.35 -29.58
N GLU A 258 2.99 2.38 -29.50
CA GLU A 258 2.04 2.27 -28.40
C GLU A 258 2.44 1.10 -27.49
N TYR A 259 2.43 1.33 -26.18
CA TYR A 259 2.94 0.41 -25.17
C TYR A 259 1.89 0.14 -24.08
N SER A 260 1.91 -1.06 -23.53
CA SER A 260 1.19 -1.46 -22.32
C SER A 260 2.22 -1.80 -21.25
N LEU A 261 2.21 -1.06 -20.14
CA LEU A 261 3.06 -1.28 -18.97
C LEU A 261 2.22 -1.82 -17.82
N HIS A 262 2.52 -3.04 -17.36
CA HIS A 262 1.82 -3.65 -16.24
C HIS A 262 2.28 -3.06 -14.90
N LEU A 263 1.34 -2.58 -14.08
CA LEU A 263 1.58 -1.85 -12.84
C LEU A 263 1.93 -2.75 -11.64
N GLY A 264 1.78 -4.07 -11.78
CA GLY A 264 2.28 -5.03 -10.78
C GLY A 264 3.75 -5.37 -11.03
N SER A 265 3.99 -6.10 -12.11
CA SER A 265 5.29 -6.63 -12.51
C SER A 265 6.28 -5.60 -13.07
N GLY A 266 5.80 -4.51 -13.70
CA GLY A 266 6.64 -3.58 -14.48
C GLY A 266 7.00 -4.09 -15.88
N VAL A 267 6.34 -5.16 -16.36
CA VAL A 267 6.52 -5.72 -17.71
C VAL A 267 5.94 -4.77 -18.76
N VAL A 268 6.66 -4.61 -19.88
CA VAL A 268 6.26 -3.76 -21.00
C VAL A 268 5.99 -4.62 -22.23
N HIS A 269 4.86 -4.39 -22.88
CA HIS A 269 4.56 -4.89 -24.21
C HIS A 269 4.33 -3.71 -25.16
N GLN A 270 4.92 -3.76 -26.35
CA GLN A 270 4.52 -2.90 -27.45
C GLN A 270 3.34 -3.54 -28.18
N VAL A 271 2.31 -2.74 -28.44
CA VAL A 271 1.11 -3.16 -29.14
C VAL A 271 1.50 -3.71 -30.52
N LEU A 272 1.00 -4.90 -30.85
CA LEU A 272 1.29 -5.66 -32.08
C LEU A 272 2.73 -6.17 -32.26
N LYS A 273 3.68 -5.86 -31.37
CA LYS A 273 5.10 -6.24 -31.49
C LYS A 273 5.62 -7.12 -30.34
N GLY A 274 4.90 -7.16 -29.21
CA GLY A 274 5.19 -8.08 -28.11
C GLY A 274 6.06 -7.44 -27.02
N TYR A 275 6.77 -8.28 -26.26
CA TYR A 275 7.53 -7.87 -25.07
C TYR A 275 8.71 -6.93 -25.41
N ILE A 276 8.91 -5.88 -24.60
CA ILE A 276 10.12 -5.06 -24.60
C ILE A 276 10.84 -5.22 -23.26
N SER A 277 12.12 -5.55 -23.32
CA SER A 277 12.99 -5.56 -22.15
C SER A 277 13.55 -4.17 -21.88
N ILE A 278 13.15 -3.59 -20.75
CA ILE A 278 13.72 -2.35 -20.22
C ILE A 278 14.29 -2.68 -18.85
N LEU A 279 15.62 -2.68 -18.75
CA LEU A 279 16.32 -3.02 -17.52
C LEU A 279 16.17 -1.88 -16.48
N PRO A 280 15.83 -2.20 -15.23
CA PRO A 280 15.73 -1.21 -14.18
C PRO A 280 17.13 -0.75 -13.72
N VAL A 281 17.49 0.51 -14.00
CA VAL A 281 18.75 1.09 -13.51
C VAL A 281 18.55 1.69 -12.12
N HIS A 282 18.54 0.83 -11.11
CA HIS A 282 18.22 1.17 -9.72
C HIS A 282 19.11 2.28 -9.12
N SER A 283 20.36 2.41 -9.60
CA SER A 283 21.32 3.40 -9.11
C SER A 283 21.20 4.78 -9.78
N GLN A 284 20.75 4.86 -11.04
CA GLN A 284 20.72 6.13 -11.79
C GLN A 284 19.45 6.96 -11.55
N HIS A 285 18.36 6.34 -11.09
CA HIS A 285 17.11 7.01 -10.75
C HIS A 285 16.96 7.35 -9.26
N ARG A 286 17.86 6.86 -8.38
CA ARG A 286 17.90 7.25 -6.96
C ARG A 286 18.02 8.77 -6.86
N GLY A 287 16.94 9.42 -6.41
CA GLY A 287 16.87 10.88 -6.22
C GLY A 287 16.31 11.69 -7.39
N LYS A 288 16.02 11.09 -8.55
CA LYS A 288 15.43 11.81 -9.72
C LYS A 288 13.90 11.73 -9.80
N ILE A 289 13.30 10.73 -9.17
CA ILE A 289 11.85 10.54 -9.14
C ILE A 289 11.36 10.85 -7.74
N PHE A 290 10.42 11.80 -7.65
CA PHE A 290 9.75 12.13 -6.41
C PHE A 290 8.80 11.00 -6.02
N LEU A 291 9.02 10.41 -4.84
CA LEU A 291 8.05 9.58 -4.14
C LEU A 291 7.53 10.33 -2.92
N PRO A 292 6.21 10.34 -2.67
CA PRO A 292 5.61 11.14 -1.60
C PRO A 292 5.78 10.53 -0.19
N PHE A 293 6.72 9.60 -0.02
CA PHE A 293 7.06 8.98 1.25
C PHE A 293 8.55 8.61 1.33
N VAL A 294 9.06 8.41 2.55
CA VAL A 294 10.48 8.08 2.79
C VAL A 294 10.82 6.64 2.39
N ASP A 295 9.94 5.68 2.70
CA ASP A 295 10.14 4.25 2.44
C ASP A 295 10.55 3.98 0.98
N ASP A 296 11.56 3.14 0.79
CA ASP A 296 12.00 2.74 -0.55
C ASP A 296 10.94 1.82 -1.19
N ASP A 297 10.52 2.15 -2.40
CA ASP A 297 9.62 1.33 -3.21
C ASP A 297 10.21 1.20 -4.62
N PRO A 298 11.23 0.34 -4.78
CA PRO A 298 12.00 0.26 -6.01
C PRO A 298 11.15 -0.16 -7.21
N LYS A 299 10.11 -0.98 -6.99
CA LYS A 299 9.19 -1.40 -8.06
C LYS A 299 8.30 -0.25 -8.52
N THR A 300 7.77 0.55 -7.60
CA THR A 300 7.03 1.78 -7.95
C THR A 300 7.94 2.77 -8.70
N ALA A 301 9.18 2.97 -8.25
CA ALA A 301 10.16 3.81 -8.95
C ALA A 301 10.49 3.30 -10.36
N GLU A 302 10.67 1.99 -10.53
CA GLU A 302 10.87 1.34 -11.83
C GLU A 302 9.69 1.61 -12.78
N ILE A 303 8.46 1.37 -12.31
CA ILE A 303 7.24 1.56 -13.12
C ILE A 303 7.11 3.02 -13.58
N ILE A 304 7.30 3.97 -12.68
CA ILE A 304 7.25 5.41 -13.03
C ILE A 304 8.34 5.75 -14.05
N SER A 305 9.56 5.25 -13.85
CA SER A 305 10.67 5.48 -14.78
C SER A 305 10.34 4.97 -16.19
N LYS A 306 9.84 3.74 -16.29
CA LYS A 306 9.44 3.13 -17.57
C LYS A 306 8.31 3.90 -18.24
N ALA A 307 7.30 4.31 -17.47
CA ALA A 307 6.18 5.09 -17.98
C ALA A 307 6.64 6.43 -18.56
N LEU A 308 7.49 7.17 -17.83
CA LEU A 308 8.01 8.47 -18.30
C LEU A 308 8.96 8.32 -19.50
N LEU A 309 9.80 7.28 -19.51
CA LEU A 309 10.70 6.97 -20.63
C LEU A 309 9.90 6.71 -21.92
N LEU A 310 8.89 5.85 -21.85
CA LEU A 310 8.08 5.46 -23.01
C LEU A 310 7.10 6.56 -23.45
N ALA A 311 6.63 7.39 -22.51
CA ALA A 311 5.81 8.55 -22.85
C ALA A 311 6.58 9.60 -23.66
N LYS A 312 7.92 9.57 -23.60
CA LYS A 312 8.85 10.42 -24.35
C LYS A 312 9.80 9.58 -25.19
N ASP A 313 9.26 8.56 -25.86
CA ASP A 313 10.08 7.57 -26.56
C ASP A 313 10.97 8.14 -27.68
N SER A 314 10.61 9.28 -28.26
CA SER A 314 11.45 10.03 -29.21
C SER A 314 12.73 10.62 -28.59
N GLU A 315 12.79 10.77 -27.26
CA GLU A 315 13.97 11.23 -26.51
C GLU A 315 14.89 10.06 -26.07
N ILE A 316 14.50 8.80 -26.31
CA ILE A 316 15.29 7.63 -25.92
C ILE A 316 16.59 7.57 -26.72
N GLN A 317 17.72 7.51 -26.01
CA GLN A 317 19.06 7.38 -26.60
C GLN A 317 19.63 5.97 -26.50
N ASP A 318 19.06 5.10 -25.68
CA ASP A 318 19.54 3.73 -25.50
C ASP A 318 19.29 2.91 -26.78
N PRO A 319 20.36 2.50 -27.51
CA PRO A 319 20.20 1.78 -28.76
C PRO A 319 19.56 0.41 -28.57
N THR A 320 19.70 -0.22 -27.40
CA THR A 320 19.12 -1.55 -27.11
C THR A 320 17.60 -1.49 -26.97
N ILE A 321 17.07 -0.37 -26.45
CA ILE A 321 15.62 -0.14 -26.37
C ILE A 321 15.08 0.26 -27.75
N LEU A 322 15.78 1.16 -28.45
CA LEU A 322 15.38 1.61 -29.79
C LEU A 322 15.34 0.48 -30.81
N GLU A 323 16.28 -0.47 -30.75
CA GLU A 323 16.27 -1.64 -31.64
C GLU A 323 15.04 -2.52 -31.40
N GLN A 324 14.66 -2.73 -30.14
CA GLN A 324 13.47 -3.51 -29.78
C GLN A 324 12.17 -2.83 -30.25
N ILE A 325 12.06 -1.51 -30.13
CA ILE A 325 10.87 -0.74 -30.57
C ILE A 325 10.68 -0.79 -32.10
N LYS A 326 11.79 -0.83 -32.85
CA LYS A 326 11.78 -0.79 -34.31
C LYS A 326 11.46 -2.14 -34.97
N ARG A 327 11.85 -3.26 -34.35
CA ARG A 327 11.56 -4.63 -34.84
C ARG A 327 10.08 -4.88 -35.00
#